data_AF-A0A8T9BRM3-F1
#
_entry.id   AF-A0A8T9BRM3-F1
#
_cell.length_a   1.000
_cell.length_b   1.000
_cell.length_c   1.000
_cell.angle_alpha   90.00
_cell.angle_beta   90.00
_cell.angle_gamma   90.00
#
_symmetry.space_group_name_H-M   'P 1'
#
loop_
_entity.id
_entity.type
_entity.pdbx_description
1 polymer ?
#
loop_
_entity_poly.entity_id
_entity_poly.type
_entity_poly.pdbx_seq_one_letter_code
_entity_poly.pdbx_strand_id
1 'polypeptide(L)'
;MSTSPSTLDRFRMGPLVAMDHWQKEKATMDLNRGPFHGALDFIRNKAISERHFLEQHGHPRLNYARSRVELEQPEEMLELLDKYLKLTPAMVPPSTPDDIDASTLWHPDLHLDNIFIDPNTLQVTSVIDWQSTTAAPLFYQCGVPKMVRHREPVSLDLSNWPKRCDNYEDLGQDEKDYTEKMHRSEHLHQYYLRITRRDNPRHWTALQLHNELRVQPFKIVQQVWENNTIFFLRRALMRIAANWERLYPGAGPCPASFSEEDFSLFNREVEKREFVSDTLNLIQKNYGLNPDGTVEPNKYNEIQTELKRLKAVCLEAAENKEERFNVERLWPYQDTVDRASLAT
;
A
#
# COMPACT_ATOMS: atom_id res chain seq x y z
N MET A 1 33.72 -4.42 10.88
CA MET A 1 34.40 -5.73 10.74
C MET A 1 34.75 -5.92 9.27
N SER A 2 36.05 -5.98 8.94
CA SER A 2 36.52 -6.22 7.59
C SER A 2 36.36 -7.71 7.27
N THR A 3 35.23 -8.09 6.68
CA THR A 3 35.05 -9.43 6.12
C THR A 3 36.00 -9.59 4.92
N SER A 4 36.84 -10.64 4.93
CA SER A 4 37.72 -10.93 3.82
C SER A 4 36.89 -11.16 2.54
N PRO A 5 37.31 -10.63 1.37
CA PRO A 5 36.59 -10.77 0.10
C PRO A 5 36.19 -12.22 -0.22
N SER A 6 37.04 -13.18 0.19
CA SER A 6 36.88 -14.62 -0.03
C SER A 6 35.62 -15.26 0.58
N THR A 7 35.02 -14.67 1.60
CA THR A 7 33.84 -15.24 2.27
C THR A 7 32.54 -14.81 1.58
N LEU A 8 32.52 -13.61 1.01
CA LEU A 8 31.35 -13.08 0.29
C LEU A 8 31.15 -13.74 -1.08
N ASP A 9 32.22 -14.25 -1.70
CA ASP A 9 32.16 -14.99 -2.97
C ASP A 9 31.30 -16.25 -2.91
N ARG A 10 31.07 -16.79 -1.71
CA ARG A 10 30.22 -17.97 -1.46
C ARG A 10 28.73 -17.66 -1.41
N PHE A 11 28.35 -16.39 -1.25
CA PHE A 11 26.96 -15.97 -1.17
C PHE A 11 26.52 -15.37 -2.49
N ARG A 12 25.26 -15.66 -2.86
CA ARG A 12 24.60 -15.11 -4.03
C ARG A 12 23.23 -14.61 -3.61
N MET A 13 22.84 -13.45 -4.12
CA MET A 13 21.46 -12.98 -4.00
C MET A 13 20.62 -13.79 -4.98
N GLY A 14 19.63 -14.51 -4.43
CA GLY A 14 18.64 -15.23 -5.22
C GLY A 14 17.56 -14.30 -5.79
N PRO A 15 16.55 -14.87 -6.46
CA PRO A 15 15.40 -14.10 -6.92
C PRO A 15 14.63 -13.47 -5.74
N LEU A 16 13.89 -12.41 -6.02
CA LEU A 16 12.91 -11.85 -5.09
C LEU A 16 11.95 -12.95 -4.65
N VAL A 17 11.62 -12.97 -3.37
CA VAL A 17 10.63 -13.87 -2.77
C VAL A 17 9.34 -13.14 -2.39
N ALA A 18 9.18 -11.89 -2.83
CA ALA A 18 7.98 -11.11 -2.58
C ALA A 18 6.76 -11.79 -3.24
N MET A 19 5.69 -11.97 -2.47
CA MET A 19 4.51 -12.74 -2.90
C MET A 19 3.91 -12.25 -4.22
N ASP A 20 4.00 -10.95 -4.50
CA ASP A 20 3.45 -10.33 -5.70
C ASP A 20 4.06 -10.88 -7.02
N HIS A 21 5.25 -11.47 -6.95
CA HIS A 21 5.94 -12.14 -8.07
C HIS A 21 5.69 -13.66 -8.17
N TRP A 22 4.96 -14.26 -7.22
CA TRP A 22 4.80 -15.71 -7.09
C TRP A 22 3.35 -16.17 -6.90
N GLN A 23 2.36 -15.29 -7.03
CA GLN A 23 0.95 -15.67 -6.94
C GLN A 23 0.40 -16.24 -8.25
N LYS A 24 -0.43 -17.28 -8.14
CA LYS A 24 -1.17 -17.93 -9.23
C LYS A 24 -0.29 -18.24 -10.45
N GLU A 25 -0.71 -17.83 -11.66
CA GLU A 25 -0.02 -18.09 -12.92
C GLU A 25 1.39 -17.50 -12.92
N LYS A 26 1.63 -16.37 -12.23
CA LYS A 26 2.98 -15.79 -12.12
C LYS A 26 3.98 -16.72 -11.46
N ALA A 27 3.56 -17.70 -10.66
CA ALA A 27 4.45 -18.66 -10.01
C ALA A 27 5.23 -19.53 -11.02
N THR A 28 4.63 -19.82 -12.18
CA THR A 28 5.19 -20.70 -13.21
C THR A 28 5.73 -19.95 -14.42
N MET A 29 5.46 -18.65 -14.53
CA MET A 29 5.97 -17.80 -15.60
C MET A 29 7.48 -17.53 -15.48
N ASP A 30 8.14 -17.37 -16.63
CA ASP A 30 9.53 -16.92 -16.73
C ASP A 30 9.62 -15.38 -16.57
N LEU A 31 9.39 -14.92 -15.33
CA LEU A 31 9.54 -13.52 -14.96
C LEU A 31 10.96 -13.27 -14.44
N ASN A 32 11.55 -12.13 -14.84
CA ASN A 32 12.79 -11.66 -14.24
C ASN A 32 12.52 -11.27 -12.77
N ARG A 33 13.04 -12.05 -11.84
CA ARG A 33 12.90 -11.85 -10.39
C ARG A 33 14.21 -11.34 -9.77
N GLY A 34 15.08 -10.74 -10.56
CA GLY A 34 16.37 -10.22 -10.13
C GLY A 34 17.50 -11.26 -10.11
N PRO A 35 18.68 -10.89 -9.59
CA PRO A 35 18.99 -9.60 -8.96
C PRO A 35 18.93 -8.41 -9.94
N PHE A 36 18.63 -7.21 -9.41
CA PHE A 36 18.50 -5.99 -10.23
C PHE A 36 19.71 -5.07 -10.10
N HIS A 37 19.98 -4.32 -11.15
CA HIS A 37 21.08 -3.37 -11.21
C HIS A 37 20.61 -1.95 -10.84
N GLY A 38 20.38 -1.75 -9.54
CA GLY A 38 19.99 -0.47 -8.96
C GLY A 38 18.48 -0.23 -8.91
N ALA A 39 18.08 0.87 -8.27
CA ALA A 39 16.67 1.15 -8.00
C ALA A 39 15.84 1.32 -9.29
N LEU A 40 16.36 2.00 -10.31
CA LEU A 40 15.63 2.24 -11.56
C LEU A 40 15.29 0.94 -12.30
N ASP A 41 16.24 0.01 -12.37
CA ASP A 41 16.03 -1.31 -12.97
C ASP A 41 14.96 -2.09 -12.21
N PHE A 42 15.03 -2.09 -10.88
CA PHE A 42 14.05 -2.75 -10.01
C PHE A 42 12.61 -2.21 -10.21
N ILE A 43 12.43 -0.88 -10.28
CA ILE A 43 11.11 -0.26 -10.49
C ILE A 43 10.57 -0.61 -11.87
N ARG A 44 11.41 -0.48 -12.91
CA ARG A 44 11.02 -0.80 -14.28
C ARG A 44 10.61 -2.26 -14.41
N ASN A 45 11.36 -3.15 -13.78
CA ASN A 45 11.11 -4.57 -13.88
C ASN A 45 9.74 -4.98 -13.32
N LYS A 46 9.23 -4.31 -12.29
CA LYS A 46 7.86 -4.56 -11.83
C LYS A 46 6.85 -4.33 -12.96
N ALA A 47 6.90 -3.20 -13.66
CA ALA A 47 5.99 -2.97 -14.78
C ALA A 47 6.20 -3.93 -15.95
N ILE A 48 7.45 -4.33 -16.23
CA ILE A 48 7.77 -5.32 -17.28
C ILE A 48 7.19 -6.70 -16.94
N SER A 49 7.30 -7.12 -15.67
CA SER A 49 6.75 -8.40 -15.21
C SER A 49 5.22 -8.40 -15.28
N GLU A 50 4.56 -7.30 -14.90
CA GLU A 50 3.10 -7.16 -15.00
C GLU A 50 2.63 -7.17 -16.47
N ARG A 51 3.40 -6.53 -17.37
CA ARG A 51 3.15 -6.56 -18.80
C ARG A 51 3.20 -7.98 -19.36
N HIS A 52 4.26 -8.72 -19.03
CA HIS A 52 4.41 -10.11 -19.49
C HIS A 52 3.25 -11.00 -19.02
N PHE A 53 2.79 -10.78 -17.78
CA PHE A 53 1.60 -11.46 -17.26
C PHE A 53 0.35 -11.11 -18.06
N LEU A 54 0.10 -9.83 -18.32
CA LEU A 54 -1.07 -9.38 -19.08
C LEU A 54 -1.09 -9.88 -20.53
N GLU A 55 0.07 -9.93 -21.19
CA GLU A 55 0.18 -10.43 -22.56
C GLU A 55 -0.20 -11.92 -22.69
N GLN A 56 -0.02 -12.71 -21.62
CA GLN A 56 -0.32 -14.16 -21.63
C GLN A 56 -1.66 -14.53 -20.99
N HIS A 57 -2.05 -13.80 -19.95
CA HIS A 57 -3.19 -14.15 -19.09
C HIS A 57 -4.25 -13.05 -19.00
N GLY A 58 -4.01 -11.88 -19.61
CA GLY A 58 -4.97 -10.80 -19.69
C GLY A 58 -6.19 -11.22 -20.49
N HIS A 59 -7.37 -10.95 -19.94
CA HIS A 59 -8.65 -11.23 -20.58
C HIS A 59 -9.62 -10.10 -20.26
N PRO A 60 -10.48 -9.67 -21.20
CA PRO A 60 -11.46 -8.63 -20.96
C PRO A 60 -12.34 -8.92 -19.76
N ARG A 61 -12.63 -7.92 -18.95
CA ARG A 61 -13.41 -8.08 -17.72
C ARG A 61 -14.39 -6.95 -17.48
N LEU A 62 -15.42 -7.21 -16.71
CA LEU A 62 -16.37 -6.17 -16.32
C LEU A 62 -15.90 -5.49 -15.03
N ASN A 63 -15.81 -4.17 -15.05
CA ASN A 63 -15.49 -3.35 -13.88
C ASN A 63 -16.66 -2.39 -13.63
N TYR A 64 -17.56 -2.73 -12.70
CA TYR A 64 -18.77 -1.96 -12.42
C TYR A 64 -18.51 -0.55 -11.87
N ALA A 65 -17.30 -0.28 -11.35
CA ALA A 65 -16.91 1.07 -10.98
C ALA A 65 -16.63 1.95 -12.22
N ARG A 66 -16.30 1.34 -13.36
CA ARG A 66 -15.98 2.00 -14.63
C ARG A 66 -17.15 2.04 -15.61
N SER A 67 -17.78 0.89 -15.86
CA SER A 67 -18.88 0.75 -16.83
C SER A 67 -19.80 -0.41 -16.47
N ARG A 68 -21.07 -0.30 -16.89
CA ARG A 68 -22.08 -1.36 -16.68
C ARG A 68 -22.05 -2.44 -17.75
N VAL A 69 -21.54 -2.11 -18.92
CA VAL A 69 -21.64 -2.94 -20.13
C VAL A 69 -20.31 -3.06 -20.86
N GLU A 70 -19.45 -2.05 -20.80
CA GLU A 70 -18.15 -2.09 -21.47
C GLU A 70 -17.16 -2.88 -20.63
N LEU A 71 -16.51 -3.84 -21.29
CA LEU A 71 -15.42 -4.58 -20.68
C LEU A 71 -14.17 -3.71 -20.66
N GLU A 72 -13.49 -3.70 -19.52
CA GLU A 72 -12.13 -3.21 -19.38
C GLU A 72 -11.19 -4.18 -20.09
N GLN A 73 -10.45 -3.65 -21.06
CA GLN A 73 -9.57 -4.43 -21.92
C GLN A 73 -8.15 -4.47 -21.33
N PRO A 74 -7.41 -5.60 -21.43
CA PRO A 74 -6.01 -5.68 -21.00
C PRO A 74 -5.12 -4.58 -21.59
N GLU A 75 -5.41 -4.14 -22.81
CA GLU A 75 -4.72 -3.07 -23.54
C GLU A 75 -4.72 -1.75 -22.76
N GLU A 76 -5.80 -1.43 -22.03
CA GLU A 76 -5.87 -0.23 -21.21
C GLU A 76 -4.83 -0.25 -20.07
N MET A 77 -4.58 -1.43 -19.50
CA MET A 77 -3.55 -1.62 -18.49
C MET A 77 -2.15 -1.61 -19.11
N LEU A 78 -1.97 -2.19 -20.30
CA LEU A 78 -0.69 -2.15 -21.02
C LEU A 78 -0.27 -0.71 -21.34
N GLU A 79 -1.19 0.12 -21.82
CA GLU A 79 -0.96 1.56 -22.03
C GLU A 79 -0.60 2.28 -20.73
N LEU A 80 -1.24 1.90 -19.62
CA LEU A 80 -0.94 2.46 -18.31
C LEU A 80 0.47 2.06 -17.82
N LEU A 81 0.91 0.84 -18.12
CA LEU A 81 2.27 0.37 -17.84
C LEU A 81 3.31 1.09 -18.71
N ASP A 82 2.98 1.46 -19.95
CA ASP A 82 3.85 2.31 -20.77
C ASP A 82 4.03 3.70 -20.14
N LYS A 83 2.93 4.31 -19.67
CA LYS A 83 2.99 5.56 -18.91
C LYS A 83 3.80 5.40 -17.62
N TYR A 84 3.63 4.29 -16.89
CA TYR A 84 4.46 3.96 -15.72
C TYR A 84 5.95 3.97 -16.05
N LEU A 85 6.36 3.24 -17.10
CA LEU A 85 7.78 3.11 -17.47
C LEU A 85 8.41 4.47 -17.82
N LYS A 86 7.67 5.34 -18.50
CA LYS A 86 8.10 6.73 -18.80
C LYS A 86 8.27 7.58 -17.54
N LEU A 87 7.47 7.32 -16.52
CA LEU A 87 7.47 8.07 -15.25
C LEU A 87 8.44 7.52 -14.19
N THR A 88 9.05 6.35 -14.42
CA THR A 88 9.98 5.70 -13.47
C THR A 88 11.12 6.60 -12.95
N PRO A 89 11.73 7.53 -13.73
CA PRO A 89 12.79 8.39 -13.19
C PRO A 89 12.31 9.30 -12.04
N ALA A 90 11.07 9.76 -12.09
CA ALA A 90 10.48 10.57 -11.01
C ALA A 90 10.15 9.74 -9.75
N MET A 91 10.18 8.40 -9.82
CA MET A 91 9.95 7.52 -8.68
C MET A 91 11.20 7.28 -7.83
N VAL A 92 12.39 7.68 -8.32
CA VAL A 92 13.66 7.55 -7.60
C VAL A 92 13.99 8.89 -6.93
N PRO A 93 14.24 8.95 -5.62
CA PRO A 93 14.65 10.18 -4.95
C PRO A 93 16.04 10.64 -5.46
N PRO A 94 16.41 11.91 -5.24
CA PRO A 94 17.74 12.39 -5.56
C PRO A 94 18.82 11.55 -4.86
N SER A 95 19.96 11.36 -5.52
CA SER A 95 21.11 10.67 -4.92
C SER A 95 21.57 11.40 -3.66
N THR A 96 21.85 10.63 -2.61
CA THR A 96 22.39 11.13 -1.35
C THR A 96 23.70 10.42 -1.01
N PRO A 97 24.55 10.99 -0.15
CA PRO A 97 25.76 10.33 0.33
C PRO A 97 25.49 9.12 1.24
N ASP A 98 24.25 8.95 1.72
CA ASP A 98 23.87 7.94 2.71
C ASP A 98 23.44 6.59 2.10
N ASP A 99 23.63 6.39 0.79
CA ASP A 99 23.30 5.14 0.07
C ASP A 99 21.87 4.62 0.35
N ILE A 100 20.88 5.52 0.33
CA ILE A 100 19.47 5.17 0.58
C ILE A 100 18.87 4.29 -0.53
N ASP A 101 19.52 4.20 -1.68
CA ASP A 101 19.15 3.36 -2.82
C ASP A 101 19.74 1.94 -2.74
N ALA A 102 20.69 1.70 -1.84
CA ALA A 102 21.29 0.38 -1.68
C ALA A 102 20.28 -0.66 -1.15
N SER A 103 20.40 -1.87 -1.70
CA SER A 103 19.55 -3.02 -1.36
C SER A 103 19.66 -3.34 0.13
N THR A 104 18.52 -3.26 0.83
CA THR A 104 18.43 -3.40 2.27
C THR A 104 17.37 -4.44 2.60
N LEU A 105 17.69 -5.34 3.53
CA LEU A 105 16.68 -6.21 4.13
C LEU A 105 15.88 -5.39 5.14
N TRP A 106 14.57 -5.40 5.01
CA TRP A 106 13.67 -4.69 5.91
C TRP A 106 12.54 -5.61 6.34
N HIS A 107 12.26 -5.63 7.65
CA HIS A 107 11.20 -6.47 8.20
C HIS A 107 9.83 -6.01 7.66
N PRO A 108 9.05 -6.88 6.99
CA PRO A 108 7.82 -6.46 6.30
C PRO A 108 6.70 -6.09 7.28
N ASP A 109 6.65 -6.72 8.45
CA ASP A 109 5.59 -6.49 9.43
C ASP A 109 6.03 -6.45 10.90
N LEU A 110 6.79 -5.42 11.28
CA LEU A 110 7.32 -5.34 12.65
C LEU A 110 6.29 -4.74 13.63
N HIS A 111 5.49 -5.60 14.24
CA HIS A 111 4.59 -5.32 15.38
C HIS A 111 5.00 -6.10 16.64
N LEU A 112 4.36 -5.83 17.78
CA LEU A 112 4.77 -6.36 19.08
C LEU A 112 4.65 -7.88 19.19
N ASP A 113 3.68 -8.50 18.51
CA ASP A 113 3.52 -9.97 18.54
C ASP A 113 4.62 -10.71 17.77
N ASN A 114 5.36 -9.98 16.92
CA ASN A 114 6.53 -10.50 16.19
C ASN A 114 7.84 -10.34 16.98
N ILE A 115 7.79 -9.90 18.25
CA ILE A 115 8.96 -9.67 19.10
C ILE A 115 8.83 -10.50 20.38
N PHE A 116 9.77 -11.41 20.59
CA PHE A 116 9.87 -12.18 21.84
C PHE A 116 10.78 -11.47 22.83
N ILE A 117 10.35 -11.44 24.09
CA ILE A 117 11.07 -10.83 25.21
C ILE A 117 11.22 -11.88 26.31
N ASP A 118 12.42 -12.00 26.86
CA ASP A 118 12.64 -12.81 28.07
C ASP A 118 12.02 -12.09 29.28
N PRO A 119 11.04 -12.68 29.99
CA PRO A 119 10.36 -12.03 31.10
C PRO A 119 11.28 -11.74 32.29
N ASN A 120 12.42 -12.42 32.42
CA ASN A 120 13.34 -12.22 33.54
C ASN A 120 14.33 -11.07 33.27
N THR A 121 14.80 -10.94 32.03
CA THR A 121 15.84 -9.96 31.65
C THR A 121 15.30 -8.75 30.91
N LEU A 122 14.06 -8.81 30.43
CA LEU A 122 13.41 -7.82 29.56
C LEU A 122 14.17 -7.54 28.26
N GLN A 123 15.03 -8.47 27.83
CA GLN A 123 15.76 -8.38 26.57
C GLN A 123 14.98 -9.01 25.43
N VAL A 124 15.11 -8.44 24.23
CA VAL A 124 14.59 -9.04 23.00
C VAL A 124 15.37 -10.31 22.69
N THR A 125 14.70 -11.45 22.64
CA THR A 125 15.32 -12.76 22.37
C THR A 125 15.20 -13.16 20.91
N SER A 126 14.13 -12.76 20.23
CA SER A 126 13.89 -13.11 18.82
C SER A 126 12.95 -12.13 18.14
N VAL A 127 13.16 -11.94 16.84
CA VAL A 127 12.22 -11.28 15.92
C VAL A 127 11.82 -12.31 14.89
N ILE A 128 10.53 -12.60 14.77
CA ILE A 128 9.98 -13.63 13.88
C ILE A 128 9.26 -13.00 12.69
N ASP A 129 8.65 -13.83 11.85
CA ASP A 129 7.78 -13.39 10.74
C ASP A 129 8.51 -12.63 9.61
N TRP A 130 9.73 -13.10 9.32
CA TRP A 130 10.54 -12.63 8.19
C TRP A 130 10.05 -13.16 6.82
N GLN A 131 8.88 -13.80 6.75
CA GLN A 131 8.34 -14.30 5.49
C GLN A 131 8.16 -13.17 4.47
N SER A 132 8.45 -13.45 3.21
CA SER A 132 8.42 -12.45 2.12
C SER A 132 9.38 -11.26 2.28
N THR A 133 10.31 -11.29 3.24
CA THR A 133 11.36 -10.28 3.36
C THR A 133 12.16 -10.21 2.07
N THR A 134 12.33 -8.99 1.57
CA THR A 134 12.96 -8.74 0.28
C THR A 134 14.05 -7.70 0.45
N ALA A 135 15.19 -7.91 -0.24
CA ALA A 135 16.24 -6.91 -0.30
C ALA A 135 15.91 -5.88 -1.41
N ALA A 136 15.52 -4.67 -1.03
CA ALA A 136 15.15 -3.61 -1.97
C ALA A 136 15.76 -2.25 -1.56
N PRO A 137 15.72 -1.21 -2.41
CA PRO A 137 16.19 0.11 -2.04
C PRO A 137 15.51 0.60 -0.74
N LEU A 138 16.31 1.09 0.21
CA LEU A 138 15.83 1.47 1.54
C LEU A 138 14.70 2.50 1.46
N PHE A 139 14.79 3.49 0.58
CA PHE A 139 13.76 4.53 0.44
C PHE A 139 12.37 4.01 0.02
N TYR A 140 12.24 2.77 -0.46
CA TYR A 140 10.94 2.15 -0.73
C TYR A 140 10.35 1.39 0.46
N GLN A 141 11.20 0.91 1.35
CA GLN A 141 10.83 0.02 2.45
C GLN A 141 10.85 0.73 3.82
N CYS A 142 11.64 1.79 3.95
CA CYS A 142 11.81 2.52 5.19
C CYS A 142 10.49 3.08 5.72
N GLY A 143 10.41 3.20 7.03
CA GLY A 143 9.25 3.73 7.71
C GLY A 143 9.35 3.50 9.21
N VAL A 144 8.37 4.02 9.94
CA VAL A 144 8.27 3.78 11.37
C VAL A 144 7.56 2.43 11.61
N PRO A 145 8.17 1.48 12.36
CA PRO A 145 7.59 0.16 12.63
C PRO A 145 6.19 0.25 13.24
N LYS A 146 5.30 -0.72 12.94
CA LYS A 146 3.90 -0.71 13.42
C LYS A 146 3.82 -0.61 14.96
N MET A 147 4.75 -1.25 15.67
CA MET A 147 4.80 -1.23 17.14
C MET A 147 4.94 0.17 17.78
N VAL A 148 5.51 1.15 17.07
CA VAL A 148 5.76 2.51 17.58
C VAL A 148 5.17 3.60 16.69
N ARG A 149 4.51 3.21 15.60
CA ARG A 149 3.94 4.15 14.65
C ARG A 149 2.63 4.72 15.17
N HIS A 150 2.60 6.04 15.24
CA HIS A 150 1.37 6.79 15.41
C HIS A 150 0.46 6.67 14.19
N ARG A 151 -0.86 6.62 14.42
CA ARG A 151 -1.85 6.47 13.34
C ARG A 151 -2.03 7.74 12.50
N GLU A 152 -1.75 8.90 13.07
CA GLU A 152 -1.83 10.19 12.39
C GLU A 152 -0.42 10.64 11.92
N PRO A 153 -0.34 11.54 10.93
CA PRO A 153 0.93 12.08 10.47
C PRO A 153 1.70 12.75 11.63
N VAL A 154 2.97 12.38 11.79
CA VAL A 154 3.85 12.96 12.81
C VAL A 154 4.92 13.81 12.12
N SER A 155 5.15 15.00 12.66
CA SER A 155 6.16 15.93 12.13
C SER A 155 7.57 15.35 12.24
N LEU A 156 8.40 15.61 11.23
CA LEU A 156 9.84 15.38 11.29
C LEU A 156 10.60 16.54 11.97
N ASP A 157 9.92 17.63 12.34
CA ASP A 157 10.48 18.64 13.23
C ASP A 157 10.47 18.11 14.68
N LEU A 158 11.66 17.73 15.14
CA LEU A 158 11.89 17.13 16.45
C LEU A 158 12.35 18.17 17.50
N SER A 159 12.08 19.47 17.27
CA SER A 159 12.48 20.54 18.19
C SER A 159 11.70 20.50 19.52
N ASN A 160 10.44 20.06 19.48
CA ASN A 160 9.57 19.97 20.66
C ASN A 160 8.96 18.57 20.79
N TRP A 161 8.65 18.17 22.02
CA TRP A 161 7.83 16.99 22.29
C TRP A 161 6.33 17.30 22.10
N PRO A 162 5.49 16.29 21.80
CA PRO A 162 4.05 16.50 21.66
C PRO A 162 3.47 16.96 23.00
N LYS A 163 2.64 17.99 22.94
CA LYS A 163 1.95 18.54 24.10
C LYS A 163 0.60 17.85 24.25
N ARG A 164 0.09 17.77 25.49
CA ARG A 164 -1.31 17.41 25.72
C ARG A 164 -2.21 18.52 25.15
N CYS A 165 -3.46 18.18 24.85
CA CYS A 165 -4.43 19.19 24.43
C CYS A 165 -4.70 20.19 25.57
N ASP A 166 -4.90 21.46 25.21
CA ASP A 166 -5.05 22.54 26.19
C ASP A 166 -6.34 22.39 27.03
N ASN A 167 -7.36 21.74 26.48
CA ASN A 167 -8.65 21.49 27.12
C ASN A 167 -8.74 20.11 27.83
N TYR A 168 -7.61 19.44 28.09
CA TYR A 168 -7.60 18.08 28.64
C TYR A 168 -8.44 17.94 29.93
N GLU A 169 -8.35 18.92 30.83
CA GLU A 169 -9.07 18.88 32.11
C GLU A 169 -10.60 18.91 31.96
N ASP A 170 -11.08 19.55 30.88
CA ASP A 170 -12.51 19.73 30.59
C ASP A 170 -13.14 18.51 29.87
N LEU A 171 -12.33 17.55 29.41
CA LEU A 171 -12.79 16.37 28.68
C LEU A 171 -13.49 15.35 29.60
N GLY A 172 -14.44 14.60 29.01
CA GLY A 172 -15.01 13.41 29.66
C GLY A 172 -13.97 12.29 29.82
N GLN A 173 -14.26 11.29 30.66
CA GLN A 173 -13.28 10.22 30.95
C GLN A 173 -12.86 9.44 29.70
N ASP A 174 -13.80 9.07 28.85
CA ASP A 174 -13.52 8.34 27.60
C ASP A 174 -12.64 9.16 26.64
N GLU A 175 -12.88 10.46 26.57
CA GLU A 175 -12.11 11.40 25.76
C GLU A 175 -10.70 11.62 26.34
N LYS A 176 -10.57 11.66 27.67
CA LYS A 176 -9.27 11.70 28.37
C LYS A 176 -8.44 10.46 28.07
N ASP A 177 -9.02 9.27 28.22
CA ASP A 177 -8.35 8.00 27.96
C ASP A 177 -7.89 7.89 26.51
N TYR A 178 -8.75 8.31 25.57
CA TYR A 178 -8.43 8.36 24.16
C TYR A 178 -7.28 9.34 23.85
N THR A 179 -7.36 10.56 24.39
CA THR A 179 -6.36 11.60 24.17
C THR A 179 -5.01 11.22 24.76
N GLU A 180 -4.98 10.61 25.95
CA GLU A 180 -3.75 10.12 26.57
C GLU A 180 -3.13 8.97 25.76
N LYS A 181 -3.95 8.04 25.25
CA LYS A 181 -3.47 6.98 24.35
C LYS A 181 -2.84 7.56 23.07
N MET A 182 -3.46 8.59 22.49
CA MET A 182 -2.96 9.27 21.30
C MET A 182 -1.66 10.00 21.58
N HIS A 183 -1.60 10.78 22.66
CA HIS A 183 -0.41 11.48 23.12
C HIS A 183 0.76 10.51 23.36
N ARG A 184 0.53 9.41 24.06
CA ARG A 184 1.54 8.37 24.30
C ARG A 184 2.05 7.75 23.00
N SER A 185 1.15 7.45 22.06
CA SER A 185 1.51 6.89 20.76
C SER A 185 2.34 7.86 19.92
N GLU A 186 1.97 9.15 19.88
CA GLU A 186 2.76 10.18 19.20
C GLU A 186 4.13 10.35 19.85
N HIS A 187 4.19 10.35 21.19
CA HIS A 187 5.42 10.45 21.95
C HIS A 187 6.39 9.30 21.61
N LEU A 188 5.89 8.05 21.54
CA LEU A 188 6.69 6.89 21.14
C LEU A 188 7.21 7.00 19.70
N HIS A 189 6.36 7.45 18.76
CA HIS A 189 6.76 7.69 17.37
C HIS A 189 7.88 8.73 17.33
N GLN A 190 7.70 9.89 17.98
CA GLN A 190 8.70 10.95 18.03
C GLN A 190 10.01 10.53 18.73
N TYR A 191 9.93 9.65 19.72
CA TYR A 191 11.11 9.07 20.36
C TYR A 191 11.87 8.18 19.39
N TYR A 192 11.19 7.30 18.66
CA TYR A 192 11.79 6.49 17.60
C TYR A 192 12.50 7.34 16.54
N LEU A 193 11.88 8.44 16.09
CA LEU A 193 12.48 9.37 15.12
C LEU A 193 13.77 10.02 15.67
N ARG A 194 13.79 10.40 16.95
CA ARG A 194 14.99 10.99 17.58
C ARG A 194 16.13 10.01 17.70
N ILE A 195 15.86 8.77 18.10
CA ILE A 195 16.86 7.70 18.15
C ILE A 195 17.35 7.39 16.74
N THR A 196 16.45 7.30 15.76
CA THR A 196 16.82 7.09 14.34
C THR A 196 17.72 8.20 13.82
N ARG A 197 17.38 9.46 14.09
CA ARG A 197 18.21 10.63 13.71
C ARG A 197 19.61 10.58 14.32
N ARG A 198 19.73 10.12 15.56
CA ARG A 198 21.00 10.06 16.30
C ARG A 198 21.86 8.87 15.85
N ASP A 199 21.26 7.70 15.72
CA ASP A 199 21.99 6.42 15.65
C ASP A 199 21.96 5.77 14.26
N ASN A 200 21.06 6.21 13.37
CA ASN A 200 20.91 5.66 12.02
C ASN A 200 20.68 6.78 10.98
N PRO A 201 21.73 7.56 10.64
CA PRO A 201 21.62 8.68 9.71
C PRO A 201 21.10 8.24 8.33
N ARG A 202 21.46 7.03 7.87
CA ARG A 202 20.96 6.46 6.61
C ARG A 202 19.44 6.28 6.61
N HIS A 203 18.87 5.71 7.66
CA HIS A 203 17.41 5.61 7.79
C HIS A 203 16.76 6.98 7.96
N TRP A 204 17.39 7.89 8.72
CA TRP A 204 16.90 9.26 8.88
C TRP A 204 16.79 10.00 7.54
N THR A 205 17.84 9.97 6.70
CA THR A 205 17.83 10.54 5.36
C THR A 205 16.71 9.94 4.49
N ALA A 206 16.52 8.62 4.56
CA ALA A 206 15.44 7.94 3.83
C ALA A 206 14.04 8.40 4.30
N LEU A 207 13.82 8.57 5.61
CA LEU A 207 12.57 9.11 6.15
C LEU A 207 12.31 10.55 5.72
N GLN A 208 13.34 11.40 5.67
CA GLN A 208 13.22 12.80 5.22
C GLN A 208 12.87 12.92 3.75
N LEU A 209 13.37 11.99 2.92
CA LEU A 209 13.11 11.95 1.48
C LEU A 209 11.91 11.07 1.11
N HIS A 210 11.27 10.44 2.11
CA HIS A 210 10.08 9.64 1.89
C HIS A 210 8.99 10.49 1.25
N ASN A 211 8.50 10.04 0.11
CA ASN A 211 7.49 10.74 -0.64
C ASN A 211 6.52 9.72 -1.23
N GLU A 212 5.30 9.70 -0.71
CA GLU A 212 4.25 8.79 -1.15
C GLU A 212 3.96 8.92 -2.65
N LEU A 213 4.18 10.09 -3.28
CA LEU A 213 4.03 10.22 -4.74
C LEU A 213 5.01 9.34 -5.51
N ARG A 214 6.24 9.19 -5.00
CA ARG A 214 7.29 8.37 -5.62
C ARG A 214 7.08 6.89 -5.35
N VAL A 215 6.66 6.57 -4.13
CA VAL A 215 6.62 5.19 -3.60
C VAL A 215 5.30 4.48 -3.95
N GLN A 216 4.17 5.19 -3.97
CA GLN A 216 2.85 4.57 -4.17
C GLN A 216 2.73 3.77 -5.47
N PRO A 217 3.09 4.30 -6.67
CA PRO A 217 2.98 3.51 -7.90
C PRO A 217 3.84 2.24 -7.85
N PHE A 218 5.04 2.32 -7.29
CA PHE A 218 5.92 1.15 -7.09
C PHE A 218 5.27 0.06 -6.21
N LYS A 219 4.60 0.46 -5.12
CA LYS A 219 3.93 -0.48 -4.21
C LYS A 219 2.75 -1.21 -4.86
N ILE A 220 2.03 -0.54 -5.77
CA ILE A 220 0.76 -1.05 -6.29
C ILE A 220 0.83 -1.61 -7.70
N VAL A 221 1.90 -1.40 -8.48
CA VAL A 221 1.95 -1.78 -9.92
C VAL A 221 1.82 -3.29 -10.17
N GLN A 222 2.09 -4.14 -9.17
CA GLN A 222 1.90 -5.58 -9.29
C GLN A 222 0.45 -5.98 -8.99
N GLN A 223 -0.07 -6.97 -9.72
CA GLN A 223 -1.40 -7.57 -9.51
C GLN A 223 -2.56 -6.58 -9.71
N VAL A 224 -2.30 -5.52 -10.47
CA VAL A 224 -3.27 -4.45 -10.69
C VAL A 224 -4.45 -4.97 -11.48
N TRP A 225 -4.14 -5.81 -12.48
CA TRP A 225 -5.15 -6.49 -13.25
C TRP A 225 -5.94 -7.42 -12.36
N GLU A 226 -5.33 -8.43 -11.75
CA GLU A 226 -6.06 -9.46 -10.99
C GLU A 226 -6.94 -8.89 -9.87
N ASN A 227 -6.48 -7.86 -9.16
CA ASN A 227 -7.18 -7.29 -8.00
C ASN A 227 -8.18 -6.17 -8.35
N ASN A 228 -8.39 -5.86 -9.63
CA ASN A 228 -9.26 -4.75 -10.07
C ASN A 228 -8.87 -3.37 -9.49
N THR A 229 -7.56 -3.09 -9.51
CA THR A 229 -6.96 -1.90 -8.88
C THR A 229 -6.33 -0.93 -9.88
N ILE A 230 -6.63 -1.04 -11.19
CA ILE A 230 -6.15 -0.13 -12.25
C ILE A 230 -6.36 1.33 -11.90
N PHE A 231 -7.54 1.64 -11.35
CA PHE A 231 -7.89 2.96 -10.84
C PHE A 231 -6.80 3.56 -9.93
N PHE A 232 -6.26 2.77 -8.99
CA PHE A 232 -5.26 3.26 -8.03
C PHE A 232 -3.91 3.51 -8.70
N LEU A 233 -3.50 2.65 -9.64
CA LEU A 233 -2.30 2.88 -10.43
C LEU A 233 -2.46 4.13 -11.30
N ARG A 234 -3.59 4.28 -11.99
CA ARG A 234 -3.91 5.46 -12.81
C ARG A 234 -3.84 6.73 -11.98
N ARG A 235 -4.49 6.74 -10.81
CA ARG A 235 -4.42 7.86 -9.85
C ARG A 235 -2.98 8.20 -9.46
N ALA A 236 -2.16 7.20 -9.13
CA ALA A 236 -0.79 7.42 -8.70
C ALA A 236 0.08 8.03 -9.82
N LEU A 237 -0.08 7.54 -11.06
CA LEU A 237 0.65 8.05 -12.21
C LEU A 237 0.20 9.45 -12.63
N MET A 238 -1.11 9.75 -12.59
CA MET A 238 -1.64 11.09 -12.83
C MET A 238 -1.06 12.10 -11.81
N ARG A 239 -0.92 11.70 -10.54
CA ARG A 239 -0.30 12.55 -9.51
C ARG A 239 1.18 12.79 -9.76
N ILE A 240 1.93 11.79 -10.26
CA ILE A 240 3.32 12.00 -10.69
C ILE A 240 3.37 12.97 -11.86
N ALA A 241 2.57 12.77 -12.90
CA ALA A 241 2.56 13.62 -14.09
C ALA A 241 2.24 15.08 -13.73
N ALA A 242 1.25 15.31 -12.86
CA ALA A 242 0.91 16.65 -12.36
C ALA A 242 2.02 17.28 -11.50
N ASN A 243 2.93 16.49 -10.95
CA ASN A 243 4.04 16.94 -10.11
C ASN A 243 5.41 16.74 -10.76
N TRP A 244 5.46 16.53 -12.08
CA TRP A 244 6.67 16.10 -12.79
C TRP A 244 7.86 17.03 -12.54
N GLU A 245 7.70 18.34 -12.78
CA GLU A 245 8.78 19.33 -12.58
C GLU A 245 9.28 19.36 -11.13
N ARG A 246 8.38 19.17 -10.15
CA ARG A 246 8.75 19.12 -8.73
C ARG A 246 9.51 17.86 -8.37
N LEU A 247 9.16 16.72 -8.97
CA LEU A 247 9.74 15.41 -8.65
C LEU A 247 11.04 15.15 -9.44
N TYR A 248 11.15 15.69 -10.65
CA TYR A 248 12.29 15.49 -11.53
C TYR A 248 12.66 16.81 -12.24
N PRO A 249 13.19 17.79 -11.48
CA PRO A 249 13.43 19.15 -11.98
C PRO A 249 14.47 19.18 -13.10
N GLY A 250 14.27 20.05 -14.08
CA GLY A 250 15.19 20.24 -15.20
C GLY A 250 15.19 19.10 -16.25
N ALA A 251 14.27 18.13 -16.13
CA ALA A 251 14.15 17.01 -17.06
C ALA A 251 13.29 17.31 -18.31
N GLY A 252 12.77 18.53 -18.42
CA GLY A 252 11.86 18.93 -19.49
C GLY A 252 10.40 18.50 -19.22
N PRO A 253 9.52 18.60 -20.23
CA PRO A 253 8.09 18.32 -20.06
C PRO A 253 7.83 16.85 -19.66
N CYS A 254 6.72 16.62 -18.96
CA CYS A 254 6.32 15.28 -18.55
C CYS A 254 6.18 14.35 -19.77
N PRO A 255 6.85 13.19 -19.79
CA PRO A 255 6.84 12.27 -20.94
C PRO A 255 5.54 11.46 -21.06
N ALA A 256 4.68 11.51 -20.03
CA ALA A 256 3.37 10.87 -20.03
C ALA A 256 2.27 11.93 -19.96
N SER A 257 1.38 11.92 -20.93
CA SER A 257 0.16 12.74 -20.95
C SER A 257 -1.06 11.90 -20.64
N PHE A 258 -2.07 12.54 -20.04
CA PHE A 258 -3.40 11.99 -19.83
C PHE A 258 -4.40 12.89 -20.57
N SER A 259 -5.28 12.28 -21.36
CA SER A 259 -6.27 13.02 -22.16
C SER A 259 -7.43 13.52 -21.28
N GLU A 260 -8.24 14.46 -21.78
CA GLU A 260 -9.47 14.87 -21.10
C GLU A 260 -10.43 13.69 -20.88
N GLU A 261 -10.41 12.71 -21.78
CA GLU A 261 -11.16 11.46 -21.66
C GLU A 261 -10.63 10.60 -20.50
N ASP A 262 -9.30 10.48 -20.33
CA ASP A 262 -8.69 9.77 -19.19
C ASP A 262 -9.17 10.38 -17.86
N PHE A 263 -9.22 11.72 -17.77
CA PHE A 263 -9.71 12.43 -16.58
C PHE A 263 -11.21 12.22 -16.38
N SER A 264 -12.01 12.25 -17.43
CA SER A 264 -13.46 12.07 -17.36
C SER A 264 -13.82 10.66 -16.89
N LEU A 265 -13.18 9.64 -17.45
CA LEU A 265 -13.33 8.25 -17.01
C LEU A 265 -12.88 8.06 -15.57
N PHE A 266 -11.73 8.64 -15.21
CA PHE A 266 -11.21 8.60 -13.85
C PHE A 266 -12.18 9.23 -12.83
N ASN A 267 -12.73 10.41 -13.12
CA ASN A 267 -13.68 11.09 -12.23
C ASN A 267 -14.97 10.30 -12.05
N ARG A 268 -15.48 9.67 -13.12
CA ARG A 268 -16.64 8.77 -13.01
C ARG A 268 -16.36 7.57 -12.11
N GLU A 269 -15.16 6.99 -12.19
CA GLU A 269 -14.74 5.92 -11.28
C GLU A 269 -14.56 6.40 -9.83
N VAL A 270 -14.13 7.65 -9.61
CA VAL A 270 -14.02 8.27 -8.28
C VAL A 270 -15.39 8.26 -7.59
N GLU A 271 -16.43 8.79 -8.24
CA GLU A 271 -17.78 8.85 -7.68
C GLU A 271 -18.30 7.46 -7.26
N LYS A 272 -18.04 6.44 -8.10
CA LYS A 272 -18.40 5.04 -7.78
C LYS A 272 -17.62 4.47 -6.61
N ARG A 273 -16.35 4.82 -6.46
CA ARG A 273 -15.49 4.34 -5.37
C ARG A 273 -15.72 5.11 -4.07
N GLU A 274 -16.17 6.36 -4.13
CA GLU A 274 -16.62 7.11 -2.95
C GLU A 274 -17.78 6.41 -2.25
N PHE A 275 -18.77 5.93 -3.01
CA PHE A 275 -19.84 5.09 -2.46
C PHE A 275 -19.30 3.88 -1.66
N VAL A 276 -18.30 3.18 -2.20
CA VAL A 276 -17.69 2.02 -1.53
C VAL A 276 -16.97 2.46 -0.26
N SER A 277 -16.20 3.56 -0.33
CA SER A 277 -15.48 4.13 0.81
C SER A 277 -16.42 4.54 1.92
N ASP A 278 -17.51 5.25 1.60
CA ASP A 278 -18.50 5.70 2.57
C ASP A 278 -19.23 4.53 3.23
N THR A 279 -19.55 3.50 2.44
CA THR A 279 -20.13 2.26 2.95
C THR A 279 -19.19 1.54 3.91
N LEU A 280 -17.90 1.42 3.57
CA LEU A 280 -16.87 0.84 4.45
C LEU A 280 -16.72 1.63 5.75
N ASN A 281 -16.67 2.95 5.68
CA ASN A 281 -16.56 3.83 6.84
C ASN A 281 -17.78 3.71 7.76
N LEU A 282 -18.99 3.69 7.19
CA LEU A 282 -20.24 3.49 7.93
C LEU A 282 -20.23 2.16 8.67
N ILE A 283 -19.83 1.09 7.99
CA ILE A 283 -19.79 -0.26 8.54
C ILE A 283 -18.72 -0.37 9.63
N GLN A 284 -17.53 0.19 9.41
CA GLN A 284 -16.47 0.21 10.42
C GLN A 284 -16.92 0.98 11.67
N LYS A 285 -17.58 2.13 11.50
CA LYS A 285 -18.07 2.96 12.61
C LYS A 285 -19.15 2.26 13.44
N ASN A 286 -20.08 1.56 12.80
CA ASN A 286 -21.25 0.98 13.47
C ASN A 286 -20.99 -0.44 13.99
N TYR A 287 -20.13 -1.22 13.33
CA TYR A 287 -19.93 -2.64 13.61
C TYR A 287 -18.48 -3.00 13.95
N GLY A 288 -17.55 -2.05 13.88
CA GLY A 288 -16.13 -2.30 14.13
C GLY A 288 -15.49 -3.24 13.10
N LEU A 289 -16.16 -3.49 11.97
CA LEU A 289 -15.69 -4.41 10.96
C LEU A 289 -14.56 -3.77 10.14
N ASN A 290 -13.46 -4.50 10.00
CA ASN A 290 -12.34 -4.08 9.18
C ASN A 290 -12.71 -4.15 7.68
N PRO A 291 -12.13 -3.29 6.83
CA PRO A 291 -12.42 -3.28 5.39
C PRO A 291 -12.13 -4.60 4.66
N ASP A 292 -11.29 -5.47 5.21
CA ASP A 292 -10.97 -6.79 4.68
C ASP A 292 -12.04 -7.86 5.02
N GLY A 293 -13.04 -7.50 5.84
CA GLY A 293 -14.11 -8.39 6.28
C GLY A 293 -13.69 -9.37 7.39
N THR A 294 -12.49 -9.22 7.97
CA THR A 294 -12.00 -10.11 9.02
C THR A 294 -12.81 -9.95 10.30
N VAL A 295 -13.30 -11.07 10.84
CA VAL A 295 -14.10 -11.14 12.07
C VAL A 295 -13.66 -12.30 12.96
N GLU A 296 -13.94 -12.20 14.26
CA GLU A 296 -13.80 -13.34 15.16
C GLU A 296 -14.77 -14.48 14.73
N PRO A 297 -14.35 -15.76 14.74
CA PRO A 297 -15.17 -16.86 14.25
C PRO A 297 -16.56 -16.97 14.90
N ASN A 298 -16.67 -16.65 16.19
CA ASN A 298 -17.94 -16.64 16.94
C ASN A 298 -18.90 -15.53 16.50
N LYS A 299 -18.39 -14.42 15.93
CA LYS A 299 -19.18 -13.28 15.44
C LYS A 299 -19.54 -13.39 13.96
N TYR A 300 -18.99 -14.36 13.24
CA TYR A 300 -19.16 -14.46 11.79
C TYR A 300 -20.62 -14.47 11.33
N ASN A 301 -21.44 -15.35 11.91
CA ASN A 301 -22.84 -15.49 11.52
C ASN A 301 -23.67 -14.23 11.85
N GLU A 302 -23.37 -13.58 12.98
CA GLU A 302 -24.01 -12.33 13.40
C GLU A 302 -23.71 -11.21 12.42
N ILE A 303 -22.42 -10.95 12.16
CA ILE A 303 -21.97 -9.90 11.24
C ILE A 303 -22.47 -10.18 9.82
N GLN A 304 -22.44 -11.43 9.35
CA GLN A 304 -22.96 -11.77 8.02
C GLN A 304 -24.46 -11.48 7.90
N THR A 305 -25.24 -11.78 8.94
CA THR A 305 -26.69 -11.49 8.96
C THR A 305 -26.94 -9.99 8.91
N GLU A 306 -26.16 -9.23 9.68
CA GLU A 306 -26.31 -7.79 9.78
C GLU A 306 -25.87 -7.07 8.50
N LEU A 307 -24.80 -7.53 7.84
CA LEU A 307 -24.39 -7.02 6.52
C LEU A 307 -25.45 -7.27 5.45
N LYS A 308 -26.11 -8.44 5.47
CA LYS A 308 -27.24 -8.74 4.57
C LYS A 308 -28.42 -7.81 4.83
N ARG A 309 -28.75 -7.57 6.11
CA ARG A 309 -29.80 -6.64 6.52
C ARG A 309 -29.50 -5.21 6.07
N LEU A 310 -28.28 -4.73 6.31
CA LEU A 310 -27.84 -3.40 5.92
C LEU A 310 -27.89 -3.22 4.40
N LYS A 311 -27.42 -4.21 3.63
CA LYS A 311 -27.53 -4.18 2.16
C LYS A 311 -28.99 -4.06 1.72
N ALA A 312 -29.92 -4.81 2.32
CA ALA A 312 -31.34 -4.74 2.01
C ALA A 312 -31.94 -3.35 2.31
N VAL A 313 -31.61 -2.77 3.47
CA VAL A 313 -32.03 -1.41 3.84
C VAL A 313 -31.51 -0.39 2.84
N CYS A 314 -30.24 -0.47 2.43
CA CYS A 314 -29.67 0.42 1.41
C CYS A 314 -30.35 0.25 0.04
N LEU A 315 -30.81 -0.96 -0.32
CA LEU A 315 -31.56 -1.20 -1.56
C LEU A 315 -32.96 -0.62 -1.55
N GLU A 316 -33.63 -0.65 -0.39
CA GLU A 316 -34.96 -0.06 -0.18
C GLU A 316 -34.90 1.47 -0.13
N ALA A 317 -33.83 2.02 0.47
CA ALA A 317 -33.62 3.45 0.59
C ALA A 317 -33.10 4.13 -0.68
N ALA A 318 -32.66 3.36 -1.69
CA ALA A 318 -32.14 3.92 -2.94
C ALA A 318 -33.21 4.75 -3.68
N GLU A 319 -32.93 6.03 -3.90
CA GLU A 319 -33.87 6.99 -4.48
C GLU A 319 -33.95 6.87 -6.00
N ASN A 320 -32.90 6.34 -6.62
CA ASN A 320 -32.77 6.25 -8.07
C ASN A 320 -32.10 4.94 -8.51
N LYS A 321 -32.17 4.69 -9.82
CA LYS A 321 -31.60 3.47 -10.44
C LYS A 321 -30.07 3.40 -10.31
N GLU A 322 -29.40 4.51 -10.04
CA GLU A 322 -27.96 4.58 -9.93
C GLU A 322 -27.46 4.18 -8.55
N GLU A 323 -28.07 4.72 -7.49
CA GLU A 323 -27.83 4.29 -6.11
C GLU A 323 -28.13 2.82 -5.93
N ARG A 324 -29.29 2.36 -6.42
CA ARG A 324 -29.67 0.95 -6.33
C ARG A 324 -28.61 0.06 -7.00
N PHE A 325 -28.13 0.46 -8.18
CA PHE A 325 -27.07 -0.25 -8.88
C PHE A 325 -25.76 -0.29 -8.09
N ASN A 326 -25.36 0.83 -7.48
CA ASN A 326 -24.16 0.90 -6.65
C ASN A 326 -24.26 -0.09 -5.47
N VAL A 327 -25.40 -0.14 -4.79
CA VAL A 327 -25.62 -1.12 -3.69
C VAL A 327 -25.63 -2.55 -4.22
N GLU A 328 -26.23 -2.82 -5.37
CA GLU A 328 -26.28 -4.19 -5.93
C GLU A 328 -24.90 -4.71 -6.33
N ARG A 329 -24.11 -3.88 -7.03
CA ARG A 329 -22.88 -4.31 -7.72
C ARG A 329 -21.57 -3.87 -7.05
N LEU A 330 -21.58 -2.79 -6.29
CA LEU A 330 -20.39 -2.23 -5.64
C LEU A 330 -20.38 -2.41 -4.12
N TRP A 331 -21.30 -3.21 -3.57
CA TRP A 331 -21.26 -3.55 -2.15
C TRP A 331 -19.90 -4.15 -1.77
N PRO A 332 -19.22 -3.67 -0.72
CA PRO A 332 -17.85 -4.10 -0.42
C PRO A 332 -17.73 -5.56 0.02
N TYR A 333 -18.76 -6.11 0.69
CA TYR A 333 -18.74 -7.46 1.25
C TYR A 333 -19.60 -8.42 0.41
N GLN A 334 -19.04 -8.93 -0.68
CA GLN A 334 -19.69 -9.87 -1.58
C GLN A 334 -19.00 -11.23 -1.53
N ASP A 335 -19.81 -12.30 -1.59
CA ASP A 335 -19.29 -13.64 -1.86
C ASP A 335 -18.78 -13.66 -3.32
N THR A 336 -17.47 -13.50 -3.50
CA THR A 336 -16.81 -13.49 -4.83
C THR A 336 -16.40 -14.88 -5.29
N VAL A 337 -16.51 -15.87 -4.43
CA VAL A 337 -16.29 -17.28 -4.79
C VAL A 337 -17.61 -17.83 -5.29
N ASP A 338 -17.70 -18.02 -6.60
CA ASP A 338 -18.79 -18.80 -7.18
C ASP A 338 -18.80 -20.17 -6.49
N ARG A 339 -19.93 -20.58 -5.91
CA ARG A 339 -20.01 -21.87 -5.19
C ARG A 339 -19.67 -23.07 -6.09
N ALA A 340 -19.70 -22.88 -7.41
CA ALA A 340 -19.24 -23.85 -8.40
C ALA A 340 -17.73 -24.09 -8.34
N SER A 341 -16.93 -23.08 -7.99
CA SER A 341 -15.46 -23.14 -7.92
C SER A 341 -14.92 -23.85 -6.69
N LEU A 342 -15.77 -24.08 -5.67
CA LEU A 342 -15.45 -24.85 -4.46
C LEU A 342 -15.87 -26.32 -4.57
N ALA A 343 -16.53 -26.70 -5.68
CA ALA A 343 -17.02 -28.06 -5.93
C ALA A 343 -16.13 -28.86 -6.90
N THR A 344 -15.00 -28.30 -7.32
CA THR A 344 -13.92 -28.95 -8.08
C THR A 344 -12.64 -28.87 -7.30
#